data_AF-A0A972H9I5-F1
#
_entry.id   AF-A0A972H9I5-F1
#
_cell.length_a   1.000
_cell.length_b   1.000
_cell.length_c   1.000
_cell.angle_alpha   90.00
_cell.angle_beta   90.00
_cell.angle_gamma   90.00
#
_symmetry.space_group_name_H-M   'P 1'
#
loop_
_entity.id
_entity.type
_entity.pdbx_description
1 polymer ?
#
loop_
_entity_poly.entity_id
_entity_poly.type
_entity_poly.pdbx_seq_one_letter_code
_entity_poly.pdbx_strand_id
1 'polypeptide(L)'
;MKMQRLSALTIAIATLAAACGGGSDASSPEVVLEARWQCDVQRQTFADLGALDIELDARLSDAGLTRSEYDTFKEELGRSTELRNQVADEFEAYCRP
;
A
#
# COMPACT_ATOMS: atom_id res chain seq x y z
N MET A 1 19.81 3.99 -57.32
CA MET A 1 20.54 3.81 -56.04
C MET A 1 20.29 2.40 -55.54
N LYS A 2 21.35 1.69 -55.15
CA LYS A 2 21.41 0.24 -54.93
C LYS A 2 21.63 -0.02 -53.43
N MET A 3 20.77 -0.88 -52.87
CA MET A 3 20.99 -1.84 -51.77
C MET A 3 21.27 -1.42 -50.31
N GLN A 4 20.49 -2.09 -49.44
CA GLN A 4 20.87 -2.72 -48.14
C GLN A 4 20.95 -1.78 -46.92
N ARG A 5 20.52 -2.12 -45.69
CA ARG A 5 20.12 -3.36 -44.99
C ARG A 5 19.59 -2.98 -43.58
N LEU A 6 18.73 -3.83 -42.98
CA LEU A 6 18.62 -4.21 -41.54
C LEU A 6 18.56 -3.06 -40.47
N SER A 7 17.63 -3.01 -39.52
CA SER A 7 17.31 -4.06 -38.54
C SER A 7 15.99 -3.77 -37.84
N ALA A 8 15.22 -4.81 -37.58
CA ALA A 8 14.15 -4.82 -36.59
C ALA A 8 14.74 -4.64 -35.18
N LEU A 9 14.13 -3.78 -34.36
CA LEU A 9 14.35 -3.78 -32.92
C LEU A 9 13.00 -4.06 -32.24
N THR A 10 12.77 -5.34 -31.97
CA THR A 10 11.73 -5.84 -31.08
C THR A 10 12.09 -5.43 -29.66
N ILE A 11 11.34 -4.53 -29.03
CA ILE A 11 11.45 -4.32 -27.58
C ILE A 11 10.52 -5.34 -26.92
N ALA A 12 11.09 -6.50 -26.61
CA ALA A 12 10.52 -7.42 -25.65
C ALA A 12 10.84 -6.86 -24.25
N ILE A 13 9.84 -6.27 -23.57
CA ILE A 13 9.99 -5.97 -22.15
C ILE A 13 9.65 -7.24 -21.38
N ALA A 14 10.67 -7.72 -20.68
CA ALA A 14 10.69 -8.96 -19.92
C ALA A 14 9.55 -9.04 -18.90
N THR A 15 8.94 -10.22 -18.85
CA THR A 15 8.12 -10.73 -17.76
C THR A 15 8.86 -10.58 -16.43
N LEU A 16 8.29 -9.84 -15.47
CA LEU A 16 8.68 -9.97 -14.07
C LEU A 16 8.07 -11.25 -13.51
N ALA A 17 8.87 -12.31 -13.47
CA ALA A 17 8.69 -13.39 -12.53
C ALA A 17 9.69 -13.18 -11.40
N ALA A 18 9.20 -12.75 -10.25
CA ALA A 18 9.91 -12.85 -8.98
C ALA A 18 8.97 -13.47 -7.96
N ALA A 19 8.72 -14.77 -8.11
CA ALA A 19 8.36 -15.62 -6.99
C ALA A 19 9.66 -16.24 -6.48
N CYS A 20 10.27 -15.61 -5.48
CA CYS A 20 11.33 -16.18 -4.64
C CYS A 20 10.86 -16.05 -3.19
N GLY A 21 10.74 -17.19 -2.50
CA GLY A 21 10.08 -17.27 -1.21
C GLY A 21 10.89 -16.77 0.00
N GLY A 22 10.13 -16.46 1.05
CA GLY A 22 10.52 -16.59 2.45
C GLY A 22 11.39 -15.48 3.02
N GLY A 23 10.79 -14.33 3.36
CA GLY A 23 11.44 -13.34 4.24
C GLY A 23 10.87 -11.93 4.07
N SER A 24 9.95 -11.55 4.97
CA SER A 24 9.35 -10.22 5.07
C SER A 24 8.86 -9.65 3.75
N ASP A 25 7.74 -10.20 3.25
CA ASP A 25 6.95 -9.50 2.24
C ASP A 25 6.71 -8.09 2.75
N ALA A 26 7.14 -7.08 1.99
CA ALA A 26 6.82 -5.71 2.33
C ALA A 26 5.28 -5.62 2.40
N SER A 27 4.76 -5.28 3.57
CA SER A 27 3.32 -5.15 3.79
C SER A 27 2.72 -4.22 2.74
N SER A 28 1.51 -4.55 2.28
CA SER A 28 0.85 -3.73 1.27
C SER A 28 0.65 -2.30 1.78
N PRO A 29 0.60 -1.29 0.88
CA PRO A 29 0.40 0.10 1.29
C PRO A 29 -0.82 0.30 2.20
N GLU A 30 -1.89 -0.46 1.98
CA GLU A 30 -3.12 -0.41 2.77
C GLU A 30 -2.91 -0.94 4.20
N VAL A 31 -2.18 -2.05 4.34
CA VAL A 31 -1.82 -2.63 5.66
C VAL A 31 -0.98 -1.64 6.45
N VAL A 32 0.07 -1.09 5.83
CA VAL A 32 0.96 -0.11 6.46
C VAL A 32 0.20 1.16 6.86
N LEU A 33 -0.65 1.67 5.96
CA LEU A 33 -1.44 2.87 6.22
C LEU A 33 -2.42 2.65 7.36
N GLU A 34 -3.18 1.55 7.36
CA GLU A 34 -4.15 1.25 8.44
C GLU A 34 -3.46 1.11 9.80
N ALA A 35 -2.35 0.38 9.86
CA ALA A 35 -1.57 0.20 11.08
C ALA A 35 -1.09 1.56 11.65
N ARG A 36 -0.48 2.40 10.80
CA ARG A 36 -0.03 3.74 11.20
C ARG A 36 -1.19 4.64 11.58
N TRP A 37 -2.30 4.57 10.85
CA TRP A 37 -3.50 5.36 11.10
C TRP A 37 -4.10 5.06 12.46
N GLN A 38 -4.23 3.77 12.83
CA GLN A 38 -4.69 3.35 14.16
C GLN A 38 -3.81 3.90 15.28
N CYS A 39 -2.51 4.05 15.03
CA CYS A 39 -1.57 4.65 15.98
C CYS A 39 -1.72 6.16 16.10
N ASP A 40 -1.69 6.82 14.94
CA ASP A 40 -1.56 8.26 14.84
C ASP A 40 -2.85 8.95 15.25
N VAL A 41 -4.01 8.33 14.99
CA VAL A 41 -5.31 8.85 15.46
C VAL A 41 -5.40 8.92 16.99
N GLN A 42 -4.66 8.08 17.71
CA GLN A 42 -4.59 8.10 19.18
C GLN A 42 -3.57 9.13 19.70
N ARG A 43 -2.58 9.50 18.88
CA ARG A 43 -1.49 10.43 19.26
C ARG A 43 -1.80 11.88 18.90
N GLN A 44 -2.64 12.09 17.90
CA GLN A 44 -2.98 13.41 17.39
C GLN A 44 -4.30 13.90 17.98
N THR A 45 -4.47 15.22 18.02
CA THR A 45 -5.73 15.87 18.38
C THR A 45 -6.35 16.46 17.14
N PHE A 46 -7.57 16.03 16.81
CA PHE A 46 -8.38 16.57 15.72
C PHE A 46 -9.44 17.50 16.28
N ALA A 47 -9.69 18.63 15.60
CA ALA A 47 -10.70 19.59 16.01
C ALA A 47 -12.12 19.01 15.90
N ASP A 48 -12.36 18.23 14.86
CA ASP A 48 -13.63 17.57 14.57
C ASP A 48 -13.41 16.39 13.59
N LEU A 49 -14.52 15.74 13.19
CA LEU A 49 -14.50 14.63 12.24
C LEU A 49 -14.11 15.06 10.82
N GLY A 50 -14.31 16.32 10.43
CA GLY A 50 -13.90 16.82 9.13
C GLY A 50 -12.38 16.96 9.03
N ALA A 51 -11.73 17.43 10.10
CA ALA A 51 -10.27 17.46 10.20
C ALA A 51 -9.66 16.05 10.15
N LEU A 52 -10.32 15.07 10.78
CA LEU A 52 -9.91 13.66 10.72
C LEU A 52 -9.99 13.10 9.28
N ASP A 53 -11.06 13.41 8.56
CA ASP A 53 -11.27 12.93 7.19
C ASP A 53 -10.28 13.54 6.20
N ILE A 54 -9.99 14.85 6.34
CA ILE A 54 -8.97 15.54 5.54
C ILE A 54 -7.58 14.92 5.75
N GLU A 55 -7.21 14.61 6.99
CA GLU A 55 -5.93 13.97 7.30
C GLU A 55 -5.86 12.55 6.71
N LEU A 56 -6.94 11.78 6.78
CA LEU A 56 -7.00 10.46 6.16
C LEU A 56 -6.81 10.56 4.64
N ASP A 57 -7.52 11.47 3.97
CA ASP A 57 -7.38 11.68 2.53
C ASP A 57 -5.96 12.10 2.12
N ALA A 58 -5.31 12.95 2.92
CA ALA A 58 -3.93 13.35 2.69
C ALA A 58 -2.97 12.15 2.76
N ARG A 59 -3.14 11.28 3.75
CA ARG A 59 -2.32 10.07 3.92
C ARG A 59 -2.56 9.04 2.84
N LEU A 60 -3.82 8.87 2.43
CA LEU A 60 -4.16 8.01 1.29
C LEU A 60 -3.46 8.51 0.03
N SER A 61 -3.52 9.82 -0.24
CA SER A 61 -2.82 10.41 -1.39
C SER A 61 -1.30 10.24 -1.31
N ASP A 62 -0.68 10.37 -0.14
CA ASP A 62 0.76 10.15 0.06
C ASP A 62 1.16 8.68 -0.17
N ALA A 63 0.30 7.75 0.26
CA ALA A 63 0.45 6.32 0.02
C ALA A 63 0.12 5.88 -1.42
N GLY A 64 -0.35 6.80 -2.28
CA GLY A 64 -0.79 6.49 -3.65
C GLY A 64 -2.09 5.69 -3.70
N LEU A 65 -2.90 5.74 -2.64
CA LEU A 65 -4.18 5.06 -2.51
C LEU A 65 -5.35 6.02 -2.73
N THR A 66 -6.39 5.51 -3.38
CA THR A 66 -7.69 6.16 -3.45
C THR A 66 -8.57 5.77 -2.27
N ARG A 67 -9.60 6.57 -1.99
CA ARG A 67 -10.59 6.23 -0.96
C ARG A 67 -11.31 4.92 -1.24
N SER A 68 -11.62 4.64 -2.50
CA SER A 68 -12.29 3.40 -2.91
C SER A 68 -11.43 2.15 -2.67
N GLU A 69 -10.12 2.23 -2.88
CA GLU A 69 -9.19 1.13 -2.60
C GLU A 69 -9.12 0.88 -1.09
N TYR A 70 -9.02 1.96 -0.31
CA TYR A 70 -9.00 1.85 1.15
C TYR A 70 -10.31 1.29 1.71
N ASP A 71 -11.46 1.75 1.22
CA ASP A 71 -12.76 1.22 1.66
C ASP A 71 -12.89 -0.28 1.32
N THR A 72 -12.44 -0.69 0.14
CA THR A 72 -12.38 -2.12 -0.26
C THR A 72 -11.49 -2.92 0.69
N PHE A 73 -10.30 -2.40 1.00
CA PHE A 73 -9.40 -3.00 1.97
C PHE A 73 -10.04 -3.12 3.36
N LYS A 74 -10.76 -2.10 3.84
CA LYS A 74 -11.45 -2.15 5.15
C LYS A 74 -12.51 -3.23 5.21
N GLU A 75 -13.22 -3.47 4.10
CA GLU A 75 -14.16 -4.60 4.01
C GLU A 75 -13.45 -5.96 4.10
N GLU A 76 -12.34 -6.12 3.38
CA GLU A 76 -11.53 -7.35 3.41
C GLU A 76 -10.91 -7.59 4.79
N LEU A 77 -10.41 -6.53 5.44
CA LEU A 77 -9.88 -6.55 6.80
C LEU A 77 -10.91 -7.06 7.81
N GLY A 78 -12.18 -6.69 7.65
CA GLY A 78 -13.27 -7.20 8.48
C GLY A 78 -13.47 -8.72 8.34
N ARG A 79 -13.10 -9.31 7.20
CA ARG A 79 -13.36 -10.71 6.85
C ARG A 79 -12.14 -11.62 7.00
N SER A 80 -10.92 -11.09 6.90
CA SER A 80 -9.67 -11.86 6.90
C SER A 80 -8.91 -11.77 8.22
N THR A 81 -8.73 -12.91 8.91
CA THR A 81 -7.87 -12.98 10.10
C THR A 81 -6.41 -12.77 9.75
N GLU A 82 -5.95 -13.28 8.62
CA GLU A 82 -4.58 -13.11 8.16
C GLU A 82 -4.25 -11.63 7.93
N LEU A 83 -5.14 -10.90 7.26
CA LEU A 83 -4.94 -9.47 7.00
C LEU A 83 -4.95 -8.65 8.30
N ARG A 84 -5.79 -9.03 9.27
CA ARG A 84 -5.77 -8.41 10.60
C ARG A 84 -4.47 -8.64 11.35
N ASN A 85 -3.88 -9.83 11.22
CA ASN A 85 -2.58 -10.12 11.84
C ASN A 85 -1.47 -9.27 11.20
N GLN A 86 -1.48 -9.12 9.86
CA GLN A 86 -0.52 -8.24 9.18
C GLN A 86 -0.63 -6.79 9.66
N VAL A 87 -1.86 -6.25 9.80
CA VAL A 87 -2.08 -4.91 10.35
C VAL A 87 -1.60 -4.82 11.80
N ALA A 88 -1.83 -5.86 12.61
CA ALA A 88 -1.37 -5.89 14.01
C ALA A 88 0.16 -5.90 14.11
N ASP A 89 0.84 -6.67 13.28
CA ASP A 89 2.31 -6.74 13.25
C ASP A 89 2.92 -5.38 12.86
N GLU A 90 2.38 -4.74 11.82
CA GLU A 90 2.79 -3.39 11.42
C GLU A 90 2.48 -2.34 12.49
N PHE A 91 1.33 -2.47 13.18
CA PHE A 91 0.96 -1.58 14.26
C PHE A 91 1.95 -1.70 15.43
N GLU A 92 2.28 -2.93 15.83
CA GLU A 92 3.24 -3.17 16.92
C GLU A 92 4.62 -2.60 16.57
N ALA A 93 5.09 -2.82 15.34
CA ALA A 93 6.37 -2.31 14.85
C ALA A 93 6.43 -0.77 14.83
N TYR A 94 5.34 -0.09 14.46
CA TYR A 94 5.29 1.37 14.37
C TYR A 94 4.99 2.06 15.71
N CYS A 95 4.09 1.50 16.52
CA CYS A 95 3.59 2.16 17.72
C CYS A 95 4.43 1.94 18.96
N ARG A 96 5.25 0.88 18.99
CA ARG A 96 5.96 0.44 20.18
C ARG A 96 7.47 0.29 19.92
N PRO A 97 8.20 1.40 19.68
CA PRO A 97 9.66 1.36 19.63
C PRO A 97 10.27 1.01 21.00
#